data_AF-W5JLS8-F1
#
_entry.id   AF-W5JLS8-F1
#
_cell.length_a   1.000
_cell.length_b   1.000
_cell.length_c   1.000
_cell.angle_alpha   90.00
_cell.angle_beta   90.00
_cell.angle_gamma   90.00
#
_symmetry.space_group_name_H-M   'P 1'
#
loop_
_entity.id
_entity.type
_entity.pdbx_description
1 polymer ?
#
loop_
_entity_poly.entity_id
_entity_poly.type
_entity_poly.pdbx_seq_one_letter_code
_entity_poly.pdbx_strand_id
1 'polypeptide(L)'
;MEHSKRLYVVLLVAYLCSVQLVQSQFTALEMLRRDKCICPCGNPKGGKDYHVPNNRLNWFDAASYCSAIGMSLVTIKNADEGQRLYESLPTTLRSSSYWIGANKLTTNYHVQWELTGDEAFNEAWADAEPKQREGYCVYIKPLFQGQKTWYSDDCLTERKFICEYYAK
;
A
#
# COMPACT_ATOMS: atom_id res chain seq x y z
N MET A 1 17.92 29.62 60.29
CA MET A 1 17.40 28.31 59.84
C MET A 1 16.76 28.34 58.44
N GLU A 2 16.16 29.46 58.02
CA GLU A 2 15.53 29.64 56.68
C GLU A 2 16.51 29.47 55.49
N HIS A 3 17.69 30.09 55.56
CA HIS A 3 18.67 30.13 54.47
C HIS A 3 19.26 28.75 54.15
N SER A 4 19.50 27.93 55.17
CA SER A 4 20.04 26.57 54.99
C SER A 4 19.04 25.67 54.25
N LYS A 5 17.73 25.85 54.48
CA LYS A 5 16.68 25.09 53.79
C LYS A 5 16.57 25.51 52.32
N ARG A 6 16.67 26.81 52.03
CA ARG A 6 16.67 27.33 50.64
C ARG A 6 17.88 26.85 49.85
N LEU A 7 19.06 26.84 50.46
CA LEU A 7 20.28 26.33 49.81
C LEU A 7 20.17 24.83 49.52
N TYR A 8 19.63 24.05 50.47
CA TYR A 8 19.43 22.60 50.31
C TYR A 8 18.43 22.30 49.18
N VAL A 9 17.34 23.06 49.08
CA VAL A 9 16.35 22.93 48.01
C VAL A 9 16.97 23.27 46.65
N VAL A 10 17.76 24.35 46.55
CA VAL A 10 18.42 24.73 45.29
C VAL A 10 19.42 23.66 44.85
N LEU A 11 20.21 23.11 45.78
CA LEU A 11 21.15 22.03 45.49
C LEU A 11 20.45 20.73 45.09
N LEU A 12 19.33 20.39 45.74
CA LEU A 12 18.49 19.24 45.36
C LEU A 12 17.86 19.42 43.98
N VAL A 13 17.33 20.59 43.67
CA VAL A 13 16.72 20.89 42.37
C VAL A 13 17.79 20.86 41.27
N ALA A 14 18.97 21.45 41.50
CA ALA A 14 20.08 21.40 40.55
C ALA A 14 20.57 19.96 40.32
N TYR A 15 20.68 19.16 41.39
CA TYR A 15 21.04 17.75 41.30
C TYR A 15 19.99 16.97 40.49
N LEU A 16 18.70 17.07 40.84
CA LEU A 16 17.61 16.40 40.12
C LEU A 16 17.54 16.82 38.64
N CYS A 17 17.72 18.11 38.34
CA CYS A 17 17.74 18.63 36.96
C CYS A 17 18.95 18.10 36.16
N SER A 18 20.12 17.98 36.80
CA SER A 18 21.30 17.38 36.18
C SER A 18 21.13 15.87 35.91
N VAL A 19 20.43 15.13 36.78
CA VAL A 19 20.08 13.71 36.53
C VAL A 19 19.11 13.56 35.35
N GLN A 20 18.15 14.48 35.19
CA GLN A 20 17.20 14.45 34.07
C GLN A 20 17.84 14.77 32.72
N LEU A 21 18.86 15.64 32.67
CA LEU A 21 19.58 15.97 31.44
C LEU A 21 20.49 14.83 30.93
N VAL A 22 20.91 13.90 31.81
CA VAL A 22 21.77 12.76 31.44
C VAL A 22 20.98 11.58 30.87
N GLN A 23 19.65 11.54 31.02
CA GLN A 23 18.83 10.40 30.60
C GLN A 23 18.18 10.50 29.22
N SER A 24 18.41 11.57 28.43
CA SER A 24 17.72 11.73 27.14
C SER A 24 18.46 11.16 25.93
N GLN A 25 19.30 10.14 26.12
CA GLN A 25 19.73 9.30 25.00
C GLN A 25 18.89 8.03 25.01
N PHE A 26 17.66 8.14 24.49
CA PHE A 26 16.95 6.94 24.06
C PHE A 26 17.80 6.27 23.01
N THR A 27 18.30 5.09 23.31
CA THR A 27 19.12 4.35 22.35
C THR A 27 18.27 4.01 21.14
N ALA A 28 18.88 3.89 19.96
CA ALA A 28 18.17 3.37 18.79
C ALA A 28 17.49 2.02 19.10
N LEU A 29 18.10 1.22 19.98
CA LEU A 29 17.54 -0.05 20.46
C LEU A 29 16.26 0.13 21.30
N GLU A 30 16.17 1.17 22.12
CA GLU A 30 14.95 1.49 22.89
C GLU A 30 13.84 2.06 22.02
N MET A 31 14.19 2.86 21.00
CA MET A 31 13.24 3.30 19.97
C MET A 31 12.66 2.09 19.21
N LEU A 32 13.51 1.14 18.80
CA LEU A 32 13.10 -0.11 18.15
C LEU A 32 12.28 -1.05 19.05
N ARG A 33 12.42 -0.95 20.38
CA ARG A 33 11.71 -1.81 21.34
C ARG A 33 10.34 -1.25 21.71
N ARG A 34 10.20 0.08 21.71
CA ARG A 34 8.96 0.80 22.03
C ARG A 34 8.03 0.84 20.82
N ASP A 35 8.60 1.07 19.64
CA ASP A 35 7.87 0.99 18.38
C ASP A 35 8.08 -0.40 17.81
N LYS A 36 7.17 -1.33 18.15
CA LYS A 36 7.03 -2.58 17.41
C LYS A 36 6.67 -2.24 15.95
N CYS A 37 7.71 -2.03 15.16
CA CYS A 37 7.77 -1.93 13.71
C CYS A 37 7.14 -0.67 13.07
N ILE A 38 8.00 0.27 12.63
CA ILE A 38 7.77 1.15 11.46
C ILE A 38 8.19 0.39 10.20
N CYS A 39 7.72 -0.85 10.07
CA CYS A 39 7.69 -1.63 8.84
C CYS A 39 6.33 -2.32 8.91
N PRO A 40 5.55 -2.40 7.82
CA PRO A 40 4.27 -3.09 7.85
C PRO A 40 4.54 -4.49 8.39
N CYS A 41 4.02 -4.78 9.57
CA CYS A 41 4.17 -6.07 10.22
C CYS A 41 3.63 -7.08 9.21
N GLY A 42 4.52 -7.93 8.68
CA GLY A 42 4.16 -8.95 7.71
C GLY A 42 2.88 -9.65 8.15
N ASN A 43 1.91 -9.74 7.24
CA ASN A 43 0.66 -10.46 7.39
C ASN A 43 0.94 -11.81 8.08
N PRO A 44 0.59 -11.98 9.38
CA PRO A 44 0.93 -13.20 10.12
C PRO A 44 0.17 -14.43 9.61
N LYS A 45 -0.85 -14.23 8.75
CA LYS A 45 -1.57 -15.31 8.07
C LYS A 45 -0.95 -15.70 6.73
N GLY A 46 0.08 -14.96 6.27
CA GLY A 46 0.62 -15.05 4.93
C GLY A 46 -0.35 -14.54 3.86
N GLY A 47 0.18 -14.22 2.68
CA GLY A 47 -0.62 -13.78 1.54
C GLY A 47 -0.72 -12.26 1.38
N LYS A 48 -1.70 -11.83 0.58
CA LYS A 48 -1.92 -10.43 0.20
C LYS A 48 -2.92 -9.77 1.14
N ASP A 49 -2.59 -8.58 1.62
CA ASP A 49 -3.54 -7.66 2.26
C ASP A 49 -3.93 -6.57 1.27
N TYR A 50 -5.21 -6.21 1.24
CA TYR A 50 -5.74 -5.23 0.30
C TYR A 50 -6.24 -3.97 1.02
N HIS A 51 -5.95 -2.81 0.44
CA HIS A 51 -6.44 -1.52 0.89
C HIS A 51 -7.12 -0.79 -0.27
N VAL A 52 -8.33 -0.28 -0.04
CA VAL A 52 -9.12 0.43 -1.06
C VAL A 52 -9.43 1.84 -0.56
N PRO A 53 -8.69 2.85 -1.03
CA PRO A 53 -8.98 4.25 -0.72
C PRO A 53 -10.33 4.69 -1.29
N ASN A 54 -10.93 5.69 -0.66
CA ASN A 54 -12.17 6.30 -1.18
C ASN A 54 -11.94 7.25 -2.38
N ASN A 55 -10.68 7.59 -2.63
CA ASN A 55 -10.26 8.57 -3.63
C ASN A 55 -10.40 7.99 -5.04
N ARG A 56 -10.56 8.86 -6.03
CA ARG A 56 -10.38 8.52 -7.44
C ARG A 56 -9.16 9.25 -7.94
N LEU A 57 -8.26 8.52 -8.59
CA LEU A 57 -6.99 9.04 -9.09
C LEU A 57 -6.73 8.46 -10.49
N ASN A 58 -5.93 9.15 -11.28
CA ASN A 58 -5.35 8.55 -12.48
C ASN A 58 -4.38 7.43 -12.09
N TRP A 59 -3.98 6.60 -13.05
CA TRP A 59 -3.20 5.40 -12.78
C TRP A 59 -1.85 5.72 -12.11
N PHE A 60 -1.16 6.78 -12.55
CA PHE A 60 0.14 7.19 -12.00
C PHE A 60 0.04 7.69 -10.56
N ASP A 61 -0.97 8.49 -10.25
CA ASP A 61 -1.21 9.01 -8.90
C ASP A 61 -1.68 7.89 -7.96
N ALA A 62 -2.45 6.92 -8.47
CA ALA A 62 -2.86 5.73 -7.73
C ALA A 62 -1.65 4.84 -7.36
N ALA A 63 -0.74 4.58 -8.31
CA ALA A 63 0.50 3.85 -8.07
C ALA A 63 1.39 4.58 -7.04
N SER A 64 1.52 5.90 -7.19
CA SER A 64 2.27 6.76 -6.26
C SER A 64 1.66 6.75 -4.86
N TYR A 65 0.34 6.77 -4.75
CA TYR A 65 -0.37 6.67 -3.46
C TYR A 65 -0.06 5.34 -2.78
N CYS A 66 -0.20 4.21 -3.48
CA CYS A 66 0.07 2.90 -2.89
C CYS A 66 1.53 2.80 -2.43
N SER A 67 2.47 3.29 -3.25
CA SER A 67 3.89 3.33 -2.90
C SER A 67 4.17 4.16 -1.64
N ALA A 68 3.52 5.33 -1.50
CA ALA A 68 3.68 6.22 -0.35
C ALA A 68 3.25 5.58 0.98
N ILE A 69 2.33 4.61 0.95
CA ILE A 69 1.88 3.86 2.12
C ILE A 69 2.58 2.50 2.28
N GLY A 70 3.67 2.25 1.53
CA GLY A 70 4.44 1.00 1.59
C GLY A 70 3.75 -0.20 0.92
N MET A 71 2.83 0.06 -0.01
CA MET A 71 2.08 -0.93 -0.79
C MET A 71 2.38 -0.75 -2.30
N SER A 72 1.77 -1.57 -3.15
CA SER A 72 1.74 -1.36 -4.62
C SER A 72 0.30 -1.46 -5.12
N LEU A 73 0.00 -1.08 -6.36
CA LEU A 73 -1.28 -1.48 -6.95
C LEU A 73 -1.38 -3.00 -6.99
N VAL A 74 -2.62 -3.49 -6.86
CA VAL A 74 -2.91 -4.91 -6.78
C VAL A 74 -2.44 -5.65 -8.04
N THR A 75 -1.84 -6.81 -7.85
CA THR A 75 -1.49 -7.76 -8.91
C THR A 75 -2.44 -8.94 -8.85
N ILE A 76 -2.79 -9.49 -10.01
CA ILE A 76 -3.70 -10.64 -10.12
C ILE A 76 -3.07 -11.65 -11.07
N LYS A 77 -2.31 -12.60 -10.53
CA LYS A 77 -1.48 -13.51 -11.34
C LYS A 77 -2.27 -14.66 -11.98
N ASN A 78 -3.40 -15.03 -11.41
CA ASN A 78 -4.24 -16.13 -11.88
C ASN A 78 -5.68 -15.97 -11.37
N ALA A 79 -6.57 -16.86 -11.84
CA ALA A 79 -7.98 -16.86 -11.46
C ALA A 79 -8.19 -17.03 -9.94
N ASP A 80 -7.37 -17.83 -9.25
CA ASP A 80 -7.47 -18.05 -7.80
C ASP A 80 -7.11 -16.80 -6.99
N GLU A 81 -6.12 -16.02 -7.44
CA GLU A 81 -5.84 -14.71 -6.86
C GLU A 81 -6.99 -13.73 -7.09
N GLY A 82 -7.57 -13.71 -8.29
CA GLY A 82 -8.74 -12.88 -8.59
C GLY A 82 -9.95 -13.23 -7.70
N GLN A 83 -10.18 -14.52 -7.47
CA GLN A 83 -11.23 -15.00 -6.59
C GLN A 83 -10.97 -14.60 -5.12
N ARG A 84 -9.75 -14.76 -4.63
CA ARG A 84 -9.37 -14.36 -3.26
C ARG A 84 -9.51 -12.85 -3.07
N LEU A 85 -9.12 -12.04 -4.07
CA LEU A 85 -9.37 -10.60 -4.05
C LEU A 85 -10.87 -10.31 -3.93
N TYR A 86 -11.70 -10.91 -4.79
CA TYR A 86 -13.15 -10.75 -4.74
C TYR A 86 -13.75 -11.08 -3.36
N GLU A 87 -13.36 -12.21 -2.79
CA GLU A 87 -13.84 -12.68 -1.49
C GLU A 87 -13.40 -11.77 -0.33
N SER A 88 -12.17 -11.22 -0.41
CA SER A 88 -11.62 -10.32 0.61
C SER A 88 -12.30 -8.94 0.65
N LEU A 89 -12.89 -8.50 -0.47
CA LEU A 89 -13.48 -7.17 -0.57
C LEU A 89 -14.91 -7.15 0.03
N PRO A 90 -15.25 -6.10 0.82
CA PRO A 90 -16.62 -5.83 1.25
C PRO A 90 -17.61 -5.79 0.09
N THR A 91 -18.83 -6.27 0.30
CA THR A 91 -19.88 -6.32 -0.75
C THR A 91 -20.18 -4.96 -1.37
N THR A 92 -20.07 -3.88 -0.59
CA THR A 92 -20.26 -2.50 -1.03
C THR A 92 -19.21 -2.03 -2.05
N LEU A 93 -18.04 -2.67 -2.09
CA LEU A 93 -16.95 -2.34 -3.01
C LEU A 93 -16.98 -3.18 -4.29
N ARG A 94 -17.64 -4.34 -4.28
CA ARG A 94 -17.66 -5.27 -5.42
C ARG A 94 -18.35 -4.74 -6.68
N SER A 95 -19.18 -3.70 -6.57
CA SER A 95 -19.90 -3.09 -7.70
C SER A 95 -19.15 -1.95 -8.41
N SER A 96 -17.95 -1.60 -7.95
CA SER A 96 -17.13 -0.53 -8.53
C SER A 96 -16.12 -1.07 -9.56
N SER A 97 -15.43 -0.15 -10.24
CA SER A 97 -14.27 -0.46 -11.08
C SER A 97 -12.99 0.10 -10.48
N TYR A 98 -11.87 -0.62 -10.65
CA TYR A 98 -10.62 -0.35 -9.94
C TYR A 98 -9.40 -0.45 -10.85
N TRP A 99 -8.50 0.53 -10.78
CA TRP A 99 -7.14 0.38 -11.29
C TRP A 99 -6.43 -0.79 -10.61
N ILE A 100 -5.67 -1.54 -11.39
CA ILE A 100 -4.74 -2.57 -10.95
C ILE A 100 -3.34 -2.24 -11.47
N GLY A 101 -2.31 -2.93 -10.97
CA GLY A 101 -0.91 -2.63 -11.31
C GLY A 101 -0.50 -3.00 -12.73
N ALA A 102 -1.40 -3.51 -13.57
CA ALA A 102 -1.07 -3.87 -14.95
C ALA A 102 -1.14 -2.65 -15.87
N ASN A 103 -0.16 -2.54 -16.76
CA ASN A 103 -0.08 -1.45 -17.74
C ASN A 103 0.61 -1.88 -19.04
N LYS A 104 0.42 -1.06 -20.06
CA LYS A 104 1.04 -1.15 -21.38
C LYS A 104 1.64 0.20 -21.78
N LEU A 105 2.57 0.69 -20.97
CA LEU A 105 3.22 1.99 -21.20
C LEU A 105 4.52 1.90 -22.00
N THR A 106 5.17 0.74 -21.98
CA THR A 106 6.43 0.51 -22.69
C THR A 106 6.17 0.02 -24.12
N THR A 107 7.14 0.25 -25.01
CA THR A 107 7.13 -0.23 -26.40
C THR A 107 7.28 -1.75 -26.53
N ASN A 108 7.46 -2.47 -25.42
CA ASN A 108 7.54 -3.93 -25.42
C ASN A 108 6.18 -4.51 -25.79
N TYR A 109 6.12 -5.71 -26.41
CA TYR A 109 4.86 -6.31 -26.88
C TYR A 109 3.99 -6.94 -25.78
N HIS A 110 4.38 -6.88 -24.51
CA HIS A 110 3.66 -7.47 -23.38
C HIS A 110 3.02 -6.44 -22.44
N VAL A 111 1.96 -6.84 -21.74
CA VAL A 111 1.40 -6.10 -20.60
C VAL A 111 2.22 -6.49 -19.38
N GLN A 112 2.51 -5.55 -18.48
CA GLN A 112 3.42 -5.80 -17.36
C GLN A 112 2.87 -5.28 -16.04
N TRP A 113 3.30 -5.90 -14.94
CA TRP A 113 3.03 -5.41 -13.58
C TRP A 113 3.95 -4.25 -13.22
N GLU A 114 3.41 -3.19 -12.61
CA GLU A 114 4.15 -1.96 -12.30
C GLU A 114 5.37 -2.20 -11.40
N LEU A 115 5.24 -3.09 -10.41
CA LEU A 115 6.24 -3.22 -9.36
C LEU A 115 7.37 -4.15 -9.79
N THR A 116 7.04 -5.25 -10.47
CA THR A 116 8.03 -6.28 -10.83
C THR A 116 8.51 -6.18 -12.27
N GLY A 117 7.74 -5.55 -13.16
CA GLY A 117 7.99 -5.57 -14.60
C GLY A 117 7.70 -6.93 -15.25
N ASP A 118 7.21 -7.92 -14.49
CA ASP A 118 6.87 -9.24 -15.02
C ASP A 118 5.67 -9.13 -15.97
N GLU A 119 5.62 -10.01 -16.97
CA GLU A 119 4.49 -10.11 -17.89
C GLU A 119 3.19 -10.44 -17.12
N ALA A 120 2.16 -9.66 -17.41
CA ALA A 120 0.83 -9.84 -16.86
C ALA A 120 0.07 -10.93 -17.62
N PHE A 121 -0.79 -11.65 -16.91
CA PHE A 121 -1.48 -12.82 -17.44
C PHE A 121 -2.48 -12.47 -18.55
N ASN A 122 -2.28 -13.02 -19.75
CA ASN A 122 -3.03 -12.65 -20.95
C ASN A 122 -4.46 -13.22 -21.02
N GLU A 123 -4.88 -14.15 -20.16
CA GLU A 123 -6.24 -14.73 -20.26
C GLU A 123 -7.30 -14.01 -19.43
N ALA A 124 -6.94 -12.94 -18.71
CA ALA A 124 -7.86 -12.20 -17.83
C ALA A 124 -8.70 -11.11 -18.53
N TRP A 125 -8.44 -10.86 -19.83
CA TRP A 125 -9.08 -9.82 -20.64
C TRP A 125 -10.55 -10.10 -20.96
N ALA A 126 -11.42 -9.13 -20.70
CA ALA A 126 -12.80 -9.18 -21.15
C ALA A 126 -12.91 -9.24 -22.68
N ASP A 127 -14.06 -9.67 -23.19
CA ASP A 127 -14.29 -9.76 -24.63
C ASP A 127 -14.08 -8.38 -25.29
N ALA A 128 -13.36 -8.40 -26.41
CA ALA A 128 -12.96 -7.21 -27.18
C ALA A 128 -12.03 -6.20 -26.47
N GLU A 129 -11.30 -6.64 -25.45
CA GLU A 129 -10.20 -5.88 -24.82
C GLU A 129 -8.81 -6.49 -25.17
N PRO A 130 -7.72 -5.69 -25.16
CA PRO A 130 -7.69 -4.24 -25.01
C PRO A 130 -8.21 -3.50 -26.25
N LYS A 131 -8.78 -2.30 -26.07
CA LYS A 131 -9.31 -1.47 -27.17
C LYS A 131 -8.24 -0.81 -28.02
N GLN A 132 -7.06 -0.60 -27.44
CA GLN A 132 -5.91 0.02 -28.10
C GLN A 132 -4.66 -0.85 -27.94
N ARG A 133 -3.69 -0.69 -28.84
CA ARG A 133 -2.50 -1.55 -28.89
C ARG A 133 -1.45 -1.21 -27.82
N GLU A 134 -1.34 0.06 -27.46
CA GLU A 134 -0.33 0.58 -26.53
C GLU A 134 -0.83 1.84 -25.80
N GLY A 135 -0.08 2.28 -24.79
CA GLY A 135 -0.37 3.51 -24.04
C GLY A 135 -1.62 3.41 -23.16
N TYR A 136 -1.97 2.22 -22.67
CA TYR A 136 -3.12 2.01 -21.78
C TYR A 136 -2.73 1.49 -20.41
N CYS A 137 -3.64 1.69 -19.47
CA CYS A 137 -3.59 1.13 -18.13
C CYS A 137 -4.77 0.18 -17.93
N VAL A 138 -4.61 -0.78 -17.01
CA VAL A 138 -5.59 -1.86 -16.83
C VAL A 138 -6.40 -1.64 -15.57
N TYR A 139 -7.71 -1.77 -15.72
CA TYR A 139 -8.65 -1.76 -14.61
C TYR A 139 -9.55 -3.00 -14.64
N ILE A 140 -10.13 -3.31 -13.49
CA ILE A 140 -11.15 -4.33 -13.34
C ILE A 140 -12.53 -3.70 -13.16
N LYS A 141 -13.55 -4.29 -13.80
CA LYS A 141 -14.97 -3.97 -13.56
C LYS A 141 -15.52 -4.83 -12.41
N PRO A 142 -16.82 -4.73 -12.02
CA PRO A 142 -17.34 -5.46 -10.88
C PRO A 142 -16.86 -6.90 -10.91
N LEU A 143 -16.19 -7.28 -9.82
CA LEU A 143 -15.54 -8.56 -9.72
C LEU A 143 -16.65 -9.61 -9.65
N PHE A 144 -16.84 -10.37 -10.72
CA PHE A 144 -17.74 -11.52 -10.73
C PHE A 144 -16.90 -12.79 -10.72
N GLN A 145 -17.33 -13.77 -9.95
CA GLN A 145 -16.66 -15.06 -9.85
C GLN A 145 -16.55 -15.72 -11.23
N GLY A 146 -15.32 -16.08 -11.61
CA GLY A 146 -15.04 -16.82 -12.85
C GLY A 146 -15.11 -16.02 -14.15
N GLN A 147 -15.26 -14.69 -14.11
CA GLN A 147 -15.27 -13.87 -15.33
C GLN A 147 -13.92 -13.21 -15.61
N LYS A 148 -13.61 -13.07 -16.90
CA LYS A 148 -12.55 -12.19 -17.38
C LYS A 148 -12.99 -10.75 -17.16
N THR A 149 -12.22 -10.02 -16.36
CA THR A 149 -12.64 -8.72 -15.82
C THR A 149 -11.69 -7.59 -16.15
N TRP A 150 -10.61 -7.85 -16.89
CA TRP A 150 -9.64 -6.82 -17.24
C TRP A 150 -10.11 -6.02 -18.45
N TYR A 151 -10.03 -4.70 -18.31
CA TYR A 151 -10.36 -3.72 -19.33
C TYR A 151 -9.22 -2.72 -19.44
N SER A 152 -9.05 -2.14 -20.62
CA SER A 152 -8.07 -1.09 -20.90
C SER A 152 -8.74 0.27 -20.94
N ASP A 153 -8.02 1.30 -20.48
CA ASP A 153 -8.43 2.69 -20.63
C ASP A 153 -7.23 3.64 -20.60
N ASP A 154 -7.47 4.90 -20.94
CA ASP A 154 -6.49 5.97 -20.80
C ASP A 154 -6.02 6.06 -19.33
N CYS A 155 -4.69 6.04 -19.15
CA CYS A 155 -4.05 6.10 -17.84
C CYS A 155 -4.36 7.38 -17.06
N LEU A 156 -4.76 8.45 -17.75
CA LEU A 156 -5.12 9.74 -17.14
C LEU A 156 -6.56 9.75 -16.61
N THR A 157 -7.38 8.74 -16.90
CA THR A 157 -8.75 8.65 -16.37
C THR A 157 -8.73 8.43 -14.86
N GLU A 158 -9.52 9.21 -14.12
CA GLU A 158 -9.66 9.02 -12.68
C GLU A 158 -10.57 7.82 -12.36
N ARG A 159 -10.06 6.86 -11.58
CA ARG A 159 -10.81 5.69 -11.10
C ARG A 159 -10.48 5.39 -9.65
N LYS A 160 -11.32 4.59 -9.00
CA LYS A 160 -10.91 3.96 -7.73
C LYS A 160 -9.77 3.00 -8.02
N PHE A 161 -9.04 2.59 -7.00
CA PHE A 161 -7.88 1.72 -7.14
C PHE A 161 -7.72 0.84 -5.90
N ILE A 162 -6.98 -0.25 -6.05
CA ILE A 162 -6.74 -1.21 -4.96
C ILE A 162 -5.23 -1.30 -4.77
N CYS A 163 -4.78 -1.03 -3.56
CA CYS A 163 -3.41 -1.30 -3.13
C CYS A 163 -3.32 -2.72 -2.55
N GLU A 164 -2.20 -3.41 -2.80
CA GLU A 164 -1.83 -4.66 -2.14
C GLU A 164 -0.52 -4.51 -1.36
N TYR A 165 -0.46 -5.22 -0.24
CA TYR A 165 0.77 -5.49 0.49
C TYR A 165 1.02 -7.00 0.45
N TYR A 166 2.21 -7.40 0.03
CA TYR A 166 2.65 -8.79 0.10
C TYR A 166 3.65 -8.94 1.24
N ALA A 167 3.24 -9.64 2.31
CA ALA A 167 4.16 -10.02 3.36
C ALA A 167 5.10 -11.12 2.84
N LYS A 168 6.40 -10.82 2.81
CA LYS A 168 7.45 -11.82 2.55
C LYS A 168 7.69 -12.69 3.78
#